data_AF-A0A142YP55-F1
#
_entry.id   AF-A0A142YP55-F1
#
_cell.length_a   1.000
_cell.length_b   1.000
_cell.length_c   1.000
_cell.angle_alpha   90.00
_cell.angle_beta   90.00
_cell.angle_gamma   90.00
#
_symmetry.space_group_name_H-M   'P 1'
#
loop_
_entity.id
_entity.type
_entity.pdbx_description
1 polymer ?
#
loop_
_entity_poly.entity_id
_entity_poly.type
_entity_poly.pdbx_seq_one_letter_code
_entity_poly.pdbx_strand_id
1 'polypeptide(L)'
;MSHGHKLQFVTYFILIEDTYGEVPPYGVVVLDDGSRHEVENTPELRSEVLAIAAEIRERRRVIEEETKVWQPAWKCRMCGQRANCRQARD
;
A
#
# COMPACT_ATOMS: atom_id res chain seq x y z
N MET A 1 -5.51 -10.91 6.42
CA MET A 1 -4.53 -9.92 5.91
C MET A 1 -5.15 -9.06 4.82
N SER A 2 -5.03 -7.73 4.87
CA SER A 2 -5.56 -6.85 3.81
C SER A 2 -4.58 -6.69 2.65
N HIS A 3 -5.05 -6.24 1.49
CA HIS A 3 -4.18 -5.89 0.35
C HIS A 3 -3.14 -4.81 0.73
N GLY A 4 -3.55 -3.82 1.53
CA GLY A 4 -2.65 -2.78 2.05
C GLY A 4 -1.53 -3.35 2.94
N HIS A 5 -1.85 -4.30 3.84
CA HIS A 5 -0.83 -4.99 4.64
C HIS A 5 0.18 -5.72 3.75
N LYS A 6 -0.28 -6.39 2.69
CA LYS A 6 0.58 -7.12 1.76
C LYS A 6 1.55 -6.18 1.04
N LEU A 7 1.07 -5.08 0.46
CA LEU A 7 1.92 -4.14 -0.28
C LEU A 7 2.87 -3.35 0.61
N GLN A 8 2.42 -2.95 1.81
CA GLN A 8 3.32 -2.39 2.82
C GLN A 8 4.43 -3.39 3.15
N PHE A 9 4.10 -4.67 3.32
CA PHE A 9 5.09 -5.68 3.64
C PHE A 9 6.10 -5.90 2.51
N VAL A 10 5.63 -6.00 1.26
CA VAL A 10 6.50 -6.13 0.06
C VAL A 10 7.44 -4.92 -0.10
N THR A 11 7.03 -3.74 0.38
CA THR A 11 7.93 -2.57 0.42
C THR A 11 9.18 -2.85 1.26
N TYR A 12 9.09 -3.63 2.34
CA TYR A 12 10.26 -4.01 3.11
C TYR A 12 11.22 -4.92 2.34
N PHE A 13 10.74 -5.80 1.45
CA PHE A 13 11.64 -6.59 0.61
C PHE A 13 12.52 -5.69 -0.27
N ILE A 14 11.91 -4.67 -0.89
CA ILE A 14 12.62 -3.70 -1.72
C ILE A 14 13.61 -2.89 -0.87
N LEU A 15 13.19 -2.42 0.30
CA LEU A 15 14.05 -1.63 1.18
C LEU A 15 15.22 -2.43 1.76
N ILE A 16 15.01 -3.72 2.08
CA ILE A 16 16.07 -4.60 2.58
C ILE A 16 17.13 -4.83 1.48
N GLU A 17 16.69 -5.10 0.25
CA GLU A 17 17.58 -5.25 -0.89
C GLU A 17 18.36 -3.96 -1.19
N ASP A 18 17.70 -2.81 -1.20
CA ASP A 18 18.33 -1.51 -1.44
C ASP A 18 19.35 -1.14 -0.34
N THR A 19 19.02 -1.43 0.93
CA THR A 19 19.85 -1.05 2.07
C THR A 19 20.99 -2.03 2.35
N TYR A 20 20.74 -3.34 2.16
CA TYR A 20 21.64 -4.40 2.62
C TYR A 20 22.14 -5.31 1.48
N GLY A 21 21.61 -5.20 0.26
CA GLY A 21 21.97 -6.08 -0.86
C GLY A 21 21.38 -7.49 -0.79
N GLU A 22 20.53 -7.75 0.20
CA GLU A 22 19.92 -9.06 0.45
C GLU A 22 18.51 -9.12 -0.14
N VAL A 23 18.15 -10.23 -0.79
CA VAL A 23 16.81 -10.43 -1.38
C VAL A 23 16.05 -11.47 -0.56
N PRO A 24 15.17 -11.07 0.39
CA PRO A 24 14.39 -12.02 1.16
C PRO A 24 13.48 -12.83 0.23
N PRO A 25 13.45 -14.17 0.30
CA PRO A 25 12.59 -14.98 -0.56
C PRO A 25 11.11 -14.88 -0.15
N TYR A 26 10.84 -14.70 1.15
CA TYR A 26 9.52 -14.52 1.71
C TYR A 26 9.61 -13.80 3.06
N GLY A 27 8.46 -13.49 3.65
CA GLY A 27 8.37 -13.07 5.03
C GLY A 27 6.97 -13.28 5.60
N VAL A 28 6.81 -13.02 6.90
CA VAL A 28 5.58 -13.37 7.63
C VAL A 28 4.96 -12.14 8.27
N VAL A 29 3.69 -11.89 7.95
CA VAL A 29 2.85 -10.90 8.63
C VAL A 29 2.10 -11.59 9.77
N VAL A 30 2.26 -11.09 10.99
CA VAL A 30 1.52 -11.53 12.18
C VAL A 30 0.49 -10.46 12.54
N LEU A 31 -0.78 -10.84 12.61
CA LEU A 31 -1.88 -9.93 12.96
C LEU A 31 -2.22 -10.02 14.46
N ASP A 32 -3.09 -9.13 14.92
CA ASP A 32 -3.51 -9.01 16.32
C ASP A 32 -4.23 -10.25 16.86
N ASP A 33 -4.94 -10.97 15.99
CA ASP A 33 -5.54 -12.29 16.27
C ASP A 33 -4.52 -13.45 16.33
N GLY A 34 -3.22 -13.14 16.16
CA GLY A 34 -2.15 -14.13 16.12
C GLY A 34 -2.03 -14.89 14.81
N SER A 35 -2.89 -14.61 13.81
CA SER A 35 -2.81 -15.26 12.50
C SER A 35 -1.51 -14.87 11.79
N ARG A 36 -0.90 -15.86 11.12
CA ARG A 36 0.37 -15.75 10.42
C ARG A 36 0.14 -15.94 8.93
N HIS A 37 0.58 -14.96 8.14
CA HIS A 37 0.43 -14.97 6.69
C HIS A 37 1.81 -14.87 6.04
N GLU A 38 2.18 -15.88 5.28
CA GLU A 38 3.39 -15.85 4.47
C GLU A 38 3.17 -15.03 3.20
N VAL A 39 4.16 -14.22 2.85
CA VAL A 39 4.17 -13.42 1.61
C VAL A 39 5.46 -13.71 0.89
N GLU A 40 5.35 -14.33 -0.29
CA GLU A 40 6.48 -14.56 -1.20
C GLU A 40 6.91 -13.25 -1.87
N ASN A 41 8.23 -13.06 -2.06
CA ASN A 41 8.79 -11.89 -2.72
C ASN A 41 8.77 -12.04 -4.25
N THR A 42 7.58 -12.02 -4.83
CA THR A 42 7.42 -12.23 -6.29
C THR A 42 7.67 -10.94 -7.08
N PRO A 43 8.18 -11.03 -8.33
CA PRO A 43 8.35 -9.87 -9.21
C PRO A 43 7.06 -9.06 -9.43
N GLU A 44 5.91 -9.72 -9.49
CA GLU A 44 4.61 -9.09 -9.73
C GLU A 44 4.22 -8.16 -8.58
N LEU A 45 4.41 -8.61 -7.34
CA LEU A 45 4.11 -7.80 -6.16
C LEU A 45 5.05 -6.61 -6.03
N ARG A 46 6.34 -6.80 -6.38
CA ARG A 46 7.31 -5.71 -6.41
C ARG A 46 6.93 -4.66 -7.45
N SER A 47 6.55 -5.12 -8.64
CA SER A 47 6.08 -4.25 -9.72
C SER A 47 4.86 -3.43 -9.29
N GLU A 48 3.90 -4.06 -8.62
CA GLU A 48 2.70 -3.39 -8.09
C GLU A 48 3.05 -2.30 -7.06
N VAL A 49 3.96 -2.58 -6.12
CA VAL A 49 4.44 -1.57 -5.14
C VAL A 49 5.09 -0.38 -5.87
N LEU A 50 5.97 -0.65 -6.84
CA LEU A 50 6.66 0.40 -7.59
C LEU A 50 5.70 1.23 -8.45
N ALA A 51 4.70 0.60 -9.06
CA ALA A 51 3.66 1.28 -9.83
C ALA A 51 2.85 2.23 -8.95
N ILE A 52 2.37 1.75 -7.78
CA ILE A 52 1.64 2.58 -6.82
C ILE A 52 2.51 3.74 -6.30
N ALA A 53 3.79 3.47 -6.00
CA ALA A 53 4.71 4.52 -5.59
C ALA A 53 4.94 5.57 -6.69
N ALA A 54 4.97 5.17 -7.96
CA ALA A 54 5.05 6.08 -9.10
C ALA A 54 3.78 6.93 -9.23
N GLU A 55 2.59 6.33 -9.12
CA GLU A 55 1.31 7.04 -9.12
C GLU A 55 1.24 8.09 -8.00
N ILE A 56 1.69 7.75 -6.78
CA ILE A 56 1.76 8.69 -5.66
C ILE A 56 2.68 9.87 -5.99
N ARG A 57 3.86 9.61 -6.56
CA ARG A 57 4.80 10.68 -6.96
C ARG A 57 4.21 11.57 -8.03
N GLU A 58 3.48 11.00 -8.99
CA GLU A 58 2.84 11.76 -10.05
C GLU A 58 1.71 12.65 -9.51
N ARG A 59 0.81 12.10 -8.67
CA ARG A 59 -0.25 12.91 -8.03
C ARG A 59 0.30 14.04 -7.15
N ARG A 60 1.47 13.86 -6.55
CA ARG A 60 2.14 14.93 -5.77
C ARG A 60 2.63 16.09 -6.64
N ARG A 61 2.85 15.90 -7.95
CA ARG A 61 3.24 16.98 -8.87
C ARG A 61 2.07 17.87 -9.26
N VAL A 62 0.85 17.36 -9.16
CA VAL A 62 -0.40 18.04 -9.53
C VAL A 62 -1.35 18.15 -8.32
N ILE A 63 -0.82 18.59 -7.17
CA ILE A 63 -1.52 18.56 -5.87
C ILE A 63 -2.81 19.42 -5.85
N GLU A 64 -2.91 20.42 -6.72
CA GLU A 64 -4.10 21.27 -6.87
C GLU A 64 -5.27 20.53 -7.54
N GLU A 65 -4.98 19.45 -8.27
CA GLU A 65 -6.00 18.62 -8.89
C GLU A 65 -6.57 17.62 -7.88
N GLU A 66 -7.90 17.50 -7.86
CA GLU A 66 -8.56 16.47 -7.07
C GLU A 66 -8.18 15.07 -7.57
N THR A 67 -7.71 14.21 -6.66
CA THR A 67 -7.46 12.80 -7.00
C THR A 67 -8.80 12.06 -7.05
N LYS A 68 -9.08 11.39 -8.18
CA LYS A 68 -10.27 10.53 -8.29
C LYS A 68 -10.12 9.35 -7.33
N VAL A 69 -11.11 9.16 -6.46
CA VAL A 69 -11.10 8.06 -5.48
C VAL A 69 -12.29 7.15 -5.69
N TRP A 70 -12.03 5.85 -5.76
CA TRP A 70 -13.06 4.83 -5.78
C TRP A 70 -12.82 3.85 -4.65
N GLN A 71 -13.45 4.12 -3.50
CA GLN A 71 -13.32 3.31 -2.30
C GLN A 71 -14.70 2.86 -1.81
N PRO A 72 -14.79 1.69 -1.14
CA PRO A 72 -16.01 1.27 -0.48
C PRO A 72 -16.39 2.25 0.64
N ALA A 73 -17.68 2.42 0.87
CA ALA A 73 -18.23 3.40 1.82
C ALA A 73 -17.60 3.32 3.22
N TRP A 74 -17.33 2.11 3.71
CA TRP A 74 -16.70 1.92 5.03
C TRP A 74 -15.31 2.55 5.13
N LYS A 75 -14.51 2.56 4.05
CA LYS A 75 -13.22 3.27 4.04
C LYS A 75 -13.41 4.78 4.02
N CYS A 76 -14.42 5.29 3.31
CA CYS A 76 -14.75 6.71 3.33
C CYS A 76 -15.19 7.18 4.72
N ARG A 77 -15.90 6.35 5.49
CA ARG A 77 -16.31 6.66 6.88
C ARG A 77 -15.13 6.76 7.85
N MET A 78 -14.09 5.95 7.64
CA MET A 78 -12.89 5.92 8.50
C MET A 78 -11.73 6.79 7.99
N CYS A 79 -11.88 7.44 6.83
CA CYS A 79 -10.78 8.19 6.21
C CYS A 79 -10.51 9.51 6.96
N GLY A 80 -9.29 9.70 7.44
CA GLY A 80 -8.87 10.94 8.11
C GLY A 80 -8.95 12.20 7.23
N GLN A 81 -9.06 12.05 5.91
CA GLN A 81 -9.24 13.14 4.96
C GLN A 81 -10.70 13.35 4.54
N ARG A 82 -11.66 12.68 5.19
CA ARG A 82 -13.09 12.71 4.80
C ARG A 82 -13.64 14.13 4.69
N ALA A 83 -13.36 15.00 5.67
CA ALA A 83 -13.85 16.38 5.66
C ALA A 83 -13.28 17.23 4.50
N ASN A 84 -12.17 16.79 3.91
CA ASN A 84 -11.50 17.46 2.78
C ASN A 84 -11.86 16.84 1.42
N CYS A 85 -12.54 15.69 1.40
CA CYS A 85 -12.80 14.92 0.18
C CYS A 85 -14.22 15.14 -0.33
N ARG A 86 -14.35 15.72 -1.54
CA ARG A 86 -15.66 15.98 -2.17
C ARG A 86 -16.32 14.73 -2.75
N GLN A 87 -15.58 13.62 -2.79
CA GLN A 87 -16.04 12.31 -3.29
C GLN A 87 -16.35 11.32 -2.14
N ALA A 88 -16.34 11.77 -0.88
CA ALA A 88 -16.61 10.90 0.26
C ALA A 88 -18.03 10.29 0.18
N ARG A 89 -18.12 8.99 0.47
CA ARG A 89 -19.38 8.25 0.48
C ARG A 89 -19.81 7.95 1.92
N ASP A 90 -21.12 7.91 2.12
CA ASP A 90 -21.75 7.45 3.38
C ASP A 90 -21.85 5.94 3.45
#